data_AF-A0A150QIW8-F1
#
_entry.id   AF-A0A150QIW8-F1
#
_cell.length_a   1.000
_cell.length_b   1.000
_cell.length_c   1.000
_cell.angle_alpha   90.00
_cell.angle_beta   90.00
_cell.angle_gamma   90.00
#
_symmetry.space_group_name_H-M   'P 1'
#
loop_
_entity.id
_entity.type
_entity.pdbx_description
1 polymer ?
#
loop_
_entity_poly.entity_id
_entity_poly.type
_entity_poly.pdbx_seq_one_letter_code
_entity_poly.pdbx_strand_id
1 'polypeptide(L)'
;GGAGGGDSEPVRWADVEPILLAKCSPCHTRTDPAPASGFAITYESSQLPSNSAQCAVGEGEPAMTQGECASLRIHDVDPTTRMPRNRGCTGDPELDVANPACLTAEEQQTLIDWIADGQLD
;
A
#
# COMPACT_ATOMS: atom_id res chain seq x y z
N GLY A 1 9.98 -28.93 -26.60
CA GLY A 1 10.03 -29.14 -25.14
C GLY A 1 9.23 -28.03 -24.51
N GLY A 2 8.17 -28.38 -23.78
CA GLY A 2 7.38 -27.42 -23.03
C GLY A 2 7.70 -27.51 -21.53
N ALA A 3 7.62 -26.37 -20.84
CA ALA A 3 7.39 -26.17 -19.40
C ALA A 3 7.57 -24.65 -19.17
N GLY A 4 6.70 -23.88 -18.55
CA GLY A 4 5.45 -24.12 -17.83
C GLY A 4 5.21 -22.78 -17.13
N GLY A 5 4.32 -21.94 -17.67
CA GLY A 5 3.92 -20.71 -17.00
C GLY A 5 3.08 -21.10 -15.80
N GLY A 6 3.68 -21.07 -14.62
CA GLY A 6 2.94 -21.16 -13.37
C GLY A 6 2.33 -19.79 -13.13
N ASP A 7 1.02 -19.66 -13.36
CA ASP A 7 0.26 -18.58 -12.73
C ASP A 7 0.47 -18.73 -11.23
N SER A 8 1.20 -17.78 -10.63
CA SER A 8 1.37 -17.74 -9.18
C SER A 8 -0.01 -17.53 -8.55
N GLU A 9 -0.23 -18.09 -7.36
CA GLU A 9 -1.50 -17.87 -6.65
C GLU A 9 -1.69 -16.36 -6.44
N PRO A 10 -2.90 -15.81 -6.68
CA PRO A 10 -3.13 -14.38 -6.55
C PRO A 10 -2.96 -13.94 -5.09
N VAL A 11 -2.37 -12.77 -4.90
CA VAL A 11 -2.11 -12.19 -3.59
C VAL A 11 -3.41 -11.68 -2.98
N ARG A 12 -3.58 -11.89 -1.67
CA ARG A 12 -4.80 -11.59 -0.92
C ARG A 12 -4.54 -10.64 0.24
N TRP A 13 -5.60 -10.13 0.86
CA TRP A 13 -5.50 -9.27 2.03
C TRP A 13 -4.77 -9.97 3.18
N ALA A 14 -4.93 -11.28 3.33
CA ALA A 14 -4.20 -12.08 4.31
C ALA A 14 -2.66 -11.99 4.16
N ASP A 15 -2.14 -11.73 2.95
CA ASP A 15 -0.72 -11.53 2.69
C ASP A 15 -0.26 -10.08 2.96
N VAL A 16 -1.14 -9.12 2.71
CA VAL A 16 -0.87 -7.67 2.84
C VAL A 16 -1.03 -7.17 4.27
N GLU A 17 -2.05 -7.63 4.99
CA GLU A 17 -2.38 -7.14 6.33
C GLU A 17 -1.20 -7.22 7.31
N PRO A 18 -0.44 -8.33 7.40
CA PRO A 18 0.70 -8.41 8.31
C PRO A 18 1.78 -7.37 8.00
N ILE A 19 2.00 -7.06 6.73
CA ILE A 19 2.97 -6.05 6.28
C ILE A 19 2.54 -4.67 6.74
N LEU A 20 1.28 -4.30 6.48
CA LEU A 20 0.73 -3.01 6.90
C LEU A 20 0.72 -2.87 8.42
N LEU A 21 0.39 -3.93 9.16
CA LEU A 21 0.46 -3.93 10.62
C LEU A 21 1.91 -3.76 11.12
N ALA A 22 2.90 -4.36 10.46
CA ALA A 22 4.29 -4.22 10.88
C ALA A 22 4.85 -2.81 10.63
N LYS A 23 4.52 -2.20 9.48
CA LYS A 23 5.17 -0.97 9.01
C LYS A 23 4.35 0.30 9.22
N CYS A 24 3.02 0.19 9.15
CA CYS A 24 2.11 1.33 9.17
C CYS A 24 1.41 1.53 10.52
N SER A 25 1.33 0.48 11.36
CA SER A 25 0.65 0.55 12.66
C SER A 25 1.13 1.62 13.65
N PRO A 26 2.40 2.10 13.60
CA PRO A 26 2.80 3.19 14.48
C PRO A 26 2.03 4.51 14.25
N CYS A 27 1.40 4.68 13.09
CA CYS A 27 0.67 5.90 12.70
C CYS A 27 -0.78 5.64 12.24
N HIS A 28 -1.09 4.42 11.81
CA HIS A 28 -2.40 4.00 11.32
C HIS A 28 -2.94 2.89 12.21
N THR A 29 -4.22 2.92 12.55
CA THR A 29 -4.82 1.95 13.48
C THR A 29 -5.78 1.00 12.77
N ARG A 30 -6.08 -0.13 13.43
CA ARG A 30 -7.11 -1.09 13.02
C ARG A 30 -8.46 -0.76 13.69
N THR A 31 -8.83 0.52 13.73
CA THR A 31 -10.06 0.97 14.41
C THR A 31 -10.98 1.69 13.44
N ASP A 32 -12.29 1.46 13.61
CA ASP A 32 -13.39 2.22 13.01
C ASP A 32 -13.97 3.18 14.08
N PRO A 33 -14.12 4.50 13.79
CA PRO A 33 -13.74 5.18 12.56
C PRO A 33 -12.23 5.18 12.35
N ALA A 34 -11.83 5.15 11.08
CA ALA A 34 -10.45 5.35 10.68
C ALA A 34 -9.88 6.58 11.40
N PRO A 35 -8.60 6.55 11.82
CA PRO A 35 -7.99 7.73 12.42
C PRO A 35 -8.13 8.92 11.45
N ALA A 36 -8.13 10.15 11.98
CA ALA A 36 -8.28 11.37 11.17
C ALA A 36 -7.26 11.49 10.00
N SER A 37 -6.21 10.67 10.01
CA SER A 37 -5.24 10.46 8.93
C SER A 37 -5.75 9.64 7.73
N GLY A 38 -7.00 9.17 7.74
CA GLY A 38 -7.75 8.72 6.56
C GLY A 38 -7.61 7.24 6.16
N PHE A 39 -6.66 6.49 6.74
CA PHE A 39 -6.45 5.07 6.42
C PHE A 39 -6.46 4.22 7.69
N ALA A 40 -7.42 3.29 7.77
CA ALA A 40 -7.43 2.20 8.74
C ALA A 40 -6.84 0.94 8.10
N ILE A 41 -6.09 0.16 8.88
CA ILE A 41 -5.48 -1.09 8.38
C ILE A 41 -6.52 -2.21 8.44
N THR A 42 -7.53 -2.13 7.58
CA THR A 42 -8.54 -3.19 7.35
C THR A 42 -8.80 -3.34 5.86
N TYR A 43 -9.29 -4.52 5.46
CA TYR A 43 -9.69 -4.78 4.09
C TYR A 43 -10.77 -3.79 3.64
N GLU A 44 -11.80 -3.57 4.45
CA GLU A 44 -12.90 -2.69 4.08
C GLU A 44 -12.44 -1.25 3.86
N SER A 45 -11.53 -0.75 4.69
CA SER A 45 -10.97 0.60 4.52
C SER A 45 -10.15 0.71 3.25
N SER A 46 -9.37 -0.33 2.90
CA SER A 46 -8.55 -0.30 1.69
C SER A 46 -9.40 -0.22 0.42
N GLN A 47 -10.63 -0.76 0.44
CA GLN A 47 -11.58 -0.70 -0.68
C GLN A 47 -12.32 0.63 -0.84
N LEU A 48 -12.30 1.50 0.18
CA LEU A 48 -13.01 2.78 0.10
C LEU A 48 -12.33 3.72 -0.91
N PRO A 49 -13.09 4.63 -1.56
CA PRO A 49 -12.50 5.71 -2.33
C PRO A 49 -11.53 6.54 -1.47
N SER A 50 -10.37 6.86 -2.03
CA SER A 50 -9.41 7.75 -1.40
C SER A 50 -9.94 9.18 -1.37
N ASN A 51 -9.79 9.85 -0.23
CA ASN A 51 -10.07 11.29 -0.06
C ASN A 51 -8.81 12.15 -0.22
N SER A 52 -7.68 11.55 -0.58
CA SER A 52 -6.39 12.20 -0.76
C SER A 52 -6.34 12.93 -2.09
N ALA A 53 -6.03 14.23 -2.08
CA ALA A 53 -5.86 15.00 -3.31
C ALA A 53 -4.71 14.46 -4.19
N GLN A 54 -3.71 13.80 -3.58
CA GLN A 54 -2.61 13.13 -4.29
C GLN A 54 -3.06 11.90 -5.10
N CYS A 55 -4.24 11.38 -4.79
CA CYS A 55 -4.83 10.20 -5.43
C CYS A 55 -6.10 10.56 -6.20
N ALA A 56 -6.32 11.86 -6.44
CA ALA A 56 -7.42 12.33 -7.25
C ALA A 56 -7.22 11.88 -8.71
N VAL A 57 -8.29 11.35 -9.29
CA VAL A 57 -8.36 10.97 -10.71
C VAL A 57 -9.11 12.05 -11.49
N GLY A 58 -9.00 12.03 -12.82
CA GLY A 58 -9.71 12.96 -13.70
C GLY A 58 -11.23 12.79 -13.65
N GLU A 59 -11.96 13.78 -14.17
CA GLU A 59 -13.42 13.68 -14.29
C GLU A 59 -13.83 12.45 -15.13
N GLY A 60 -14.74 11.63 -14.59
CA GLY A 60 -15.23 10.42 -15.25
C GLY A 60 -14.43 9.15 -14.96
N GLU A 61 -13.28 9.25 -14.29
CA GLU A 61 -12.49 8.10 -13.86
C GLU A 61 -12.96 7.59 -12.48
N PRO A 62 -12.93 6.25 -12.24
CA PRO A 62 -13.22 5.71 -10.92
C PRO A 62 -12.17 6.20 -9.92
N ALA A 63 -12.64 6.65 -8.75
CA ALA A 63 -11.74 7.09 -7.69
C ALA A 63 -10.80 5.95 -7.29
N MET A 64 -9.51 6.28 -7.19
CA MET A 64 -8.52 5.37 -6.62
C MET A 64 -8.96 4.95 -5.22
N THR A 65 -8.91 3.65 -4.95
CA THR A 65 -9.15 3.10 -3.62
C THR A 65 -8.08 3.56 -2.63
N GLN A 66 -8.33 3.45 -1.34
CA GLN A 66 -7.32 3.77 -0.33
C GLN A 66 -6.10 2.83 -0.42
N GLY A 67 -6.29 1.56 -0.78
CA GLY A 67 -5.21 0.58 -0.99
C GLY A 67 -4.29 0.98 -2.14
N GLU A 68 -4.85 1.28 -3.32
CA GLU A 68 -4.09 1.81 -4.45
C GLU A 68 -3.37 3.12 -4.11
N CYS A 69 -4.06 4.02 -3.41
CA CYS A 69 -3.49 5.30 -2.96
C CYS A 69 -2.36 5.09 -1.96
N ALA A 70 -2.44 4.09 -1.08
CA ALA A 70 -1.37 3.78 -0.14
C ALA A 70 -0.09 3.39 -0.89
N SER A 71 -0.19 2.53 -1.90
CA SER A 71 0.95 2.17 -2.75
C SER A 71 1.55 3.40 -3.46
N LEU A 72 0.71 4.23 -4.09
CA LEU A 72 1.17 5.48 -4.72
C LEU A 72 1.96 6.36 -3.75
N ARG A 73 1.45 6.51 -2.52
CA ARG A 73 2.09 7.35 -1.49
C ARG A 73 3.35 6.74 -0.89
N ILE A 74 3.51 5.42 -0.90
CA ILE A 74 4.75 4.75 -0.49
C ILE A 74 5.89 5.09 -1.46
N HIS A 75 5.59 5.12 -2.76
CA HIS A 75 6.56 5.37 -3.82
C HIS A 75 6.68 6.84 -4.25
N ASP A 76 5.94 7.76 -3.63
CA ASP A 76 5.96 9.18 -3.96
C ASP A 76 7.37 9.77 -3.79
N VAL A 77 7.89 10.54 -4.75
CA VAL A 77 9.24 11.15 -4.65
C VAL A 77 9.30 12.37 -3.71
N ASP A 78 8.16 12.99 -3.39
CA ASP A 78 8.08 14.15 -2.51
C ASP A 78 7.92 13.72 -1.03
N PRO A 79 8.89 14.03 -0.15
CA PRO A 79 8.85 13.62 1.26
C PRO A 79 7.72 14.27 2.07
N THR A 80 7.06 15.31 1.58
CA THR A 80 5.93 15.98 2.25
C THR A 80 4.60 15.24 2.05
N THR A 81 4.48 14.52 0.94
CA THR A 81 3.30 13.75 0.54
C THR A 81 3.49 12.25 0.71
N ARG A 82 4.73 11.75 0.63
CA ARG A 82 5.13 10.36 0.86
C ARG A 82 4.69 9.82 2.22
N MET A 83 4.38 8.53 2.24
CA MET A 83 4.28 7.73 3.45
C MET A 83 5.37 6.64 3.50
N PRO A 84 5.88 6.27 4.69
CA PRO A 84 5.62 6.90 5.98
C PRO A 84 6.37 8.24 6.15
N ARG A 85 5.66 9.25 6.67
CA ARG A 85 6.25 10.56 6.98
C ARG A 85 7.32 10.46 8.06
N ASN A 86 8.42 11.19 7.89
CA ASN A 86 9.49 11.37 8.88
C ASN A 86 10.13 10.05 9.38
N ARG A 87 10.04 8.96 8.62
CA ARG A 87 10.70 7.69 8.93
C ARG A 87 11.99 7.46 8.15
N GLY A 88 12.38 8.40 7.28
CA GLY A 88 13.57 8.27 6.46
C GLY A 88 13.42 7.23 5.34
N CYS A 89 12.20 6.92 4.92
CA CYS A 89 11.94 6.05 3.77
C CYS A 89 11.90 6.85 2.48
N THR A 90 12.52 6.30 1.45
CA THR A 90 12.58 6.86 0.10
C THR A 90 11.49 6.32 -0.82
N GLY A 91 10.93 5.15 -0.48
CA GLY A 91 10.05 4.40 -1.39
C GLY A 91 10.83 3.55 -2.40
N ASP A 92 12.17 3.60 -2.33
CA ASP A 92 13.09 2.77 -3.09
C ASP A 92 13.70 1.72 -2.14
N PRO A 93 13.41 0.42 -2.32
CA PRO A 93 13.88 -0.62 -1.42
C PRO A 93 15.40 -0.81 -1.44
N GLU A 94 16.10 -0.42 -2.52
CA GLU A 94 17.56 -0.49 -2.58
C GLU A 94 18.20 0.57 -1.67
N LEU A 95 17.61 1.76 -1.64
CA LEU A 95 18.06 2.86 -0.77
C LEU A 95 17.59 2.67 0.68
N ASP A 96 16.46 2.01 0.88
CA ASP A 96 15.81 1.83 2.18
C ASP A 96 16.28 0.56 2.93
N VAL A 97 17.15 -0.27 2.33
CA VAL A 97 17.56 -1.59 2.87
C VAL A 97 18.10 -1.56 4.31
N ALA A 98 18.75 -0.46 4.71
CA ALA A 98 19.31 -0.31 6.05
C ALA A 98 18.30 0.19 7.10
N ASN A 99 17.08 0.56 6.69
CA ASN A 99 16.07 1.15 7.55
C ASN A 99 14.92 0.17 7.80
N PRO A 100 14.87 -0.49 8.97
CA PRO A 100 13.85 -1.51 9.26
C PRO A 100 12.42 -0.95 9.33
N ALA A 101 12.24 0.37 9.41
CA ALA A 101 10.93 1.01 9.38
C ALA A 101 10.34 1.08 7.96
N CYS A 102 11.15 0.90 6.92
CA CYS A 102 10.71 0.93 5.53
C CYS A 102 10.30 -0.46 5.04
N LEU A 103 9.48 -0.49 3.99
CA LEU A 103 9.10 -1.74 3.33
C LEU A 103 10.29 -2.29 2.55
N THR A 104 10.51 -3.60 2.62
CA THR A 104 11.47 -4.31 1.76
C THR A 104 10.96 -4.38 0.32
N ALA A 105 11.83 -4.79 -0.62
CA ALA A 105 11.42 -5.02 -2.01
C ALA A 105 10.29 -6.05 -2.11
N GLU A 106 10.40 -7.15 -1.36
CA GLU A 106 9.38 -8.21 -1.31
C GLU A 106 8.06 -7.69 -0.75
N GLU A 107 8.11 -6.93 0.36
CA GLU A 107 6.90 -6.35 0.95
C GLU A 107 6.22 -5.35 0.01
N GLN A 108 6.98 -4.49 -0.68
CA GLN A 108 6.44 -3.58 -1.69
C GLN A 108 5.82 -4.35 -2.87
N GLN A 109 6.48 -5.41 -3.33
CA GLN A 109 5.97 -6.25 -4.41
C GLN A 109 4.67 -6.94 -4.02
N THR A 110 4.53 -7.46 -2.80
CA THR A 110 3.26 -8.02 -2.30
C THR A 110 2.12 -7.01 -2.35
N LEU A 111 2.36 -5.74 -1.99
CA LEU A 111 1.35 -4.69 -2.10
C LEU A 111 0.98 -4.39 -3.57
N ILE A 112 1.97 -4.36 -4.46
CA ILE A 112 1.78 -4.11 -5.90
C ILE A 112 0.98 -5.26 -6.55
N ASP A 113 1.36 -6.49 -6.25
CA ASP A 113 0.70 -7.69 -6.79
C ASP A 113 -0.74 -7.79 -6.29
N TRP A 114 -0.98 -7.51 -5.00
CA TRP A 114 -2.34 -7.47 -4.46
C TRP A 114 -3.24 -6.43 -5.17
N ILE A 115 -2.70 -5.25 -5.50
CA ILE A 115 -3.42 -4.25 -6.30
C ILE A 115 -3.68 -4.77 -7.71
N ALA A 116 -2.68 -5.38 -8.35
CA ALA A 116 -2.78 -5.92 -9.71
C ALA A 116 -3.77 -7.09 -9.81
N ASP A 117 -3.88 -7.91 -8.75
CA ASP A 117 -4.83 -9.03 -8.64
C ASP A 117 -6.25 -8.58 -8.30
N GLY A 118 -6.48 -7.28 -8.16
CA GLY A 118 -7.81 -6.68 -7.95
C GLY A 118 -8.19 -6.52 -6.48
N GLN A 119 -7.21 -6.42 -5.59
CA GLN A 119 -7.38 -6.20 -4.15
C GLN A 119 -8.28 -7.24 -3.50
N LEU A 120 -7.92 -8.52 -3.64
CA LEU A 120 -8.69 -9.65 -3.11
C LEU A 120 -8.62 -9.73 -1.58
N ASP A 121 -9.69 -10.20 -0.94
CA ASP A 121 -9.70 -10.58 0.49
C ASP A 121 -8.93 -11.89 0.74
#